data_AF-A0A383BQP5-F1
#
_entry.id   AF-A0A383BQP5-F1
#
_cell.length_a   1.000
_cell.length_b   1.000
_cell.length_c   1.000
_cell.angle_alpha   90.00
_cell.angle_beta   90.00
_cell.angle_gamma   90.00
#
_symmetry.space_group_name_H-M   'P 1'
#
loop_
_entity.id
_entity.type
_entity.pdbx_description
1 polymer ?
#
loop_
_entity_poly.entity_id
_entity_poly.type
_entity_poly.pdbx_seq_one_letter_code
_entity_poly.pdbx_strand_id
1 'polypeptide(L)'
;DFLVIDEAHHTTAETYQSIINKVRETSENCKLIGLTATPNRSDGEGLRKSYSNVSDQIFISELISSGHLVVPRTFIIDVAQETLKTVQKVAGDFDMSQVEEILNKRPINRTVVEKWKELGECRKTVIFCSTVDHAKNVQRTFIDEGIKAEIITGDLSKTDRSNALQRYFSGESNVIVNVAVLTEGWDHPPTSCVVLLRPSSAKGTMIQMIGRGLRTVDPSEYPGVSKRDCIILDFGTSSVIHGSL
;
A
#
# COMPACT_ATOMS: atom_id res chain seq x y z
N ASP A 1 30.52 7.64 -11.51
CA ASP A 1 30.23 6.39 -12.25
C ASP A 1 28.75 6.05 -12.31
N PHE A 2 28.02 6.04 -11.20
CA PHE A 2 26.59 5.71 -11.19
C PHE A 2 25.76 6.69 -10.35
N LEU A 3 24.52 6.92 -10.78
CA LEU A 3 23.44 7.49 -9.97
C LEU A 3 22.36 6.42 -9.83
N VAL A 4 22.09 5.99 -8.60
CA VAL A 4 21.03 5.02 -8.30
C VAL A 4 19.85 5.78 -7.73
N ILE A 5 18.67 5.57 -8.32
CA ILE A 5 17.41 6.16 -7.88
C ILE A 5 16.48 5.03 -7.43
N ASP A 6 16.12 5.06 -6.15
CA ASP A 6 15.05 4.22 -5.61
C ASP A 6 13.69 4.85 -5.92
N GLU A 7 12.65 4.01 -5.99
CA GLU A 7 11.30 4.39 -6.45
C GLU A 7 11.33 5.21 -7.76
N ALA A 8 12.12 4.72 -8.73
CA ALA A 8 12.41 5.36 -10.02
C ALA A 8 11.16 5.72 -10.84
N HIS A 9 9.99 5.18 -10.48
CA HIS A 9 8.73 5.62 -11.04
C HIS A 9 8.45 7.11 -10.79
N HIS A 10 9.04 7.75 -9.77
CA HIS A 10 8.93 9.20 -9.48
C HIS A 10 9.82 10.10 -10.36
N THR A 11 10.71 9.52 -11.17
CA THR A 11 11.75 10.29 -11.90
C THR A 11 11.21 11.31 -12.90
N THR A 12 9.94 11.25 -13.31
CA THR A 12 9.35 12.27 -14.20
C THR A 12 9.08 13.60 -13.50
N ALA A 13 9.06 13.62 -12.16
CA ALA A 13 8.89 14.85 -11.40
C ALA A 13 10.07 15.81 -11.64
N GLU A 14 9.77 17.11 -11.71
CA GLU A 14 10.77 18.15 -11.99
C GLU A 14 11.94 18.14 -11.00
N THR A 15 11.66 17.81 -9.73
CA THR A 15 12.68 17.70 -8.67
C THR A 15 13.69 16.60 -8.96
N TYR A 16 13.24 15.43 -9.41
CA TYR A 16 14.12 14.33 -9.82
C TYR A 16 14.88 14.67 -11.10
N GLN A 17 14.21 15.27 -12.08
CA GLN A 17 14.85 15.70 -13.34
C GLN A 17 15.96 16.72 -13.07
N SER A 18 15.76 17.66 -12.14
CA SER A 18 16.79 18.63 -11.75
C SER A 18 18.06 17.94 -11.24
N ILE A 19 17.91 16.93 -10.37
CA ILE A 19 19.05 16.15 -9.85
C ILE A 19 19.75 15.38 -10.98
N ILE A 20 18.97 14.67 -11.81
CA ILE A 20 19.50 13.89 -12.94
C ILE A 20 20.29 14.78 -13.90
N ASN A 21 19.73 15.94 -14.27
CA ASN A 21 20.38 16.89 -15.16
C ASN A 21 21.66 17.44 -14.54
N LYS A 22 21.66 17.76 -13.23
CA LYS A 22 22.86 18.27 -12.56
C LYS A 22 24.00 17.25 -12.53
N VAL A 23 23.67 15.98 -12.33
CA VAL A 23 24.66 14.89 -12.36
C VAL A 23 25.20 14.70 -13.77
N ARG A 24 24.34 14.78 -14.80
CA ARG A 24 24.76 14.69 -16.21
C ARG A 24 25.70 15.84 -16.62
N GLU A 25 25.45 17.06 -16.16
CA GLU A 25 26.35 18.22 -16.37
C GLU A 25 27.73 18.00 -15.77
N THR A 26 27.79 17.34 -14.61
CA THR A 26 29.04 17.17 -13.84
C THR A 26 29.82 15.94 -14.29
N SER A 27 29.14 14.93 -14.83
CA SER A 27 29.74 13.67 -15.25
C SER A 27 28.96 13.07 -16.43
N GLU A 28 29.44 13.33 -17.65
CA GLU A 28 28.83 12.83 -18.89
C GLU A 28 28.75 11.30 -18.94
N ASN A 29 29.70 10.61 -18.28
CA ASN A 29 29.78 9.14 -18.25
C ASN A 29 29.01 8.49 -17.10
N CYS A 30 28.27 9.28 -16.30
CA CYS A 30 27.50 8.72 -15.19
C CYS A 30 26.32 7.88 -15.70
N LYS A 31 26.27 6.62 -15.29
CA LYS A 31 25.17 5.70 -15.63
C LYS A 31 24.02 5.86 -14.64
N LEU A 32 22.80 5.94 -15.16
CA LEU A 32 21.59 6.03 -14.35
C LEU A 32 20.98 4.64 -14.12
N ILE A 33 20.80 4.25 -12.86
CA ILE A 33 20.16 3.00 -12.45
C ILE A 33 18.89 3.36 -11.68
N GLY A 34 17.77 2.73 -12.05
CA GLY A 34 16.47 2.95 -11.41
C GLY A 34 15.94 1.65 -10.85
N LEU A 35 15.53 1.66 -9.59
CA LEU A 35 14.83 0.56 -8.92
C LEU A 35 13.37 0.97 -8.72
N THR A 36 12.42 0.13 -9.14
CA THR A 36 11.00 0.41 -8.93
C THR A 36 10.17 -0.87 -8.93
N ALA A 37 9.21 -0.96 -8.02
CA ALA A 37 8.19 -2.00 -8.04
C ALA A 37 7.08 -1.73 -9.07
N THR A 38 7.03 -0.51 -9.63
CA THR A 38 5.90 0.02 -10.42
C THR A 38 6.37 0.71 -11.71
N PRO A 39 6.99 -0.04 -12.66
CA PRO A 39 7.53 0.57 -13.89
C PRO A 39 6.45 1.15 -14.82
N ASN A 40 5.22 0.65 -14.72
CA ASN A 40 4.07 1.11 -15.50
C ASN A 40 3.30 2.19 -14.73
N ARG A 41 3.25 3.40 -15.29
CA ARG A 41 2.55 4.56 -14.70
C ARG A 41 1.13 4.70 -15.25
N SER A 42 0.24 5.27 -14.43
CA SER A 42 -1.17 5.52 -14.76
C SER A 42 -1.38 6.61 -15.81
N ASP A 43 -0.40 7.50 -15.99
CA ASP A 43 -0.42 8.61 -16.96
C ASP A 43 0.03 8.21 -18.38
N GLY A 44 0.42 6.94 -18.58
CA GLY A 44 0.88 6.43 -19.89
C GLY A 44 2.28 6.90 -20.29
N GLU A 45 2.88 7.83 -19.54
CA GLU A 45 4.24 8.31 -19.73
C GLU A 45 5.20 7.33 -19.05
N GLY A 46 5.72 6.37 -19.81
CA GLY A 46 6.71 5.43 -19.30
C GLY A 46 8.02 6.10 -18.88
N LEU A 47 8.87 5.37 -18.16
CA LEU A 47 10.16 5.88 -17.67
C LEU A 47 11.22 6.07 -18.77
N ARG A 48 10.85 5.91 -20.04
CA ARG A 48 11.75 6.00 -21.20
C ARG A 48 12.44 7.35 -21.38
N LYS A 49 11.86 8.43 -20.83
CA LYS A 49 12.48 9.77 -20.81
C LYS A 49 13.80 9.77 -20.03
N SER A 50 13.88 8.98 -18.96
CA SER A 50 15.05 8.92 -18.08
C SER A 50 15.90 7.67 -18.32
N TYR A 51 15.26 6.54 -18.67
CA TYR A 51 15.89 5.22 -18.75
C TYR A 51 15.77 4.61 -20.14
N SER A 52 16.87 4.06 -20.65
CA SER A 52 16.93 3.47 -22.00
C SER A 52 16.31 2.08 -22.11
N ASN A 53 16.28 1.32 -21.01
CA ASN A 53 15.86 -0.08 -21.00
C ASN A 53 15.45 -0.51 -19.59
N VAL A 54 14.79 -1.67 -19.51
CA VAL A 54 14.65 -2.46 -18.28
C VAL A 54 15.73 -3.53 -18.35
N SER A 55 16.69 -3.52 -17.42
CA SER A 55 17.79 -4.50 -17.41
C SER A 55 17.36 -5.86 -16.88
N ASP A 56 16.46 -5.87 -15.90
CA ASP A 56 15.94 -7.07 -15.26
C ASP A 56 14.57 -6.77 -14.63
N GLN A 57 13.76 -7.80 -14.44
CA GLN A 57 12.45 -7.70 -13.79
C GLN A 57 12.18 -8.95 -12.98
N ILE A 58 12.01 -8.76 -11.66
CA ILE A 58 11.65 -9.84 -10.73
C ILE A 58 10.14 -9.74 -10.44
N PHE A 59 9.44 -10.87 -10.58
CA PHE A 59 8.01 -10.98 -10.31
C PHE A 59 7.74 -11.39 -8.86
N ILE A 60 6.58 -10.97 -8.33
CA ILE A 60 6.14 -11.36 -6.97
C ILE A 60 6.05 -12.87 -6.82
N SER A 61 5.60 -13.59 -7.84
CA SER A 61 5.53 -15.05 -7.85
C SER A 61 6.91 -15.70 -7.67
N GLU A 62 7.97 -15.09 -8.21
CA GLU A 62 9.34 -15.57 -8.05
C GLU A 62 9.84 -15.32 -6.63
N LEU A 63 9.53 -14.15 -6.07
CA LEU A 63 9.88 -13.83 -4.68
C LEU A 63 9.12 -14.72 -3.68
N ILE A 64 7.87 -15.09 -3.98
CA ILE A 64 7.11 -16.04 -3.16
C ILE A 64 7.72 -17.44 -3.28
N SER A 65 8.00 -17.92 -4.49
CA SER A 65 8.51 -19.28 -4.71
C SER A 65 9.92 -19.49 -4.16
N SER A 66 10.74 -18.44 -4.14
CA SER A 66 12.08 -18.44 -3.53
C SER A 66 12.08 -18.17 -2.02
N GLY A 67 10.91 -17.91 -1.42
CA GLY A 67 10.79 -17.70 0.02
C GLY A 67 11.21 -16.31 0.51
N HIS A 68 11.31 -15.31 -0.38
CA HIS A 68 11.54 -13.91 -0.01
C HIS A 68 10.24 -13.17 0.37
N LEU A 69 9.07 -13.70 -0.03
CA LEU A 69 7.75 -13.20 0.36
C LEU A 69 6.86 -14.35 0.82
N VAL A 70 5.90 -14.05 1.71
CA VAL A 70 4.86 -14.99 2.12
C VAL A 70 3.70 -15.02 1.13
N VAL A 71 2.95 -16.12 1.12
CA VAL A 71 1.84 -16.32 0.20
C VAL A 71 0.66 -15.40 0.55
N PRO A 72 0.12 -14.62 -0.40
CA PRO A 72 -1.12 -13.87 -0.20
C PRO A 72 -2.34 -14.80 -0.23
N ARG A 73 -3.31 -14.56 0.64
CA ARG A 73 -4.64 -15.18 0.63
C ARG A 73 -5.69 -14.07 0.47
N THR A 74 -6.19 -13.92 -0.75
CA THR A 74 -7.06 -12.81 -1.13
C THR A 74 -8.53 -13.19 -1.01
N PHE A 75 -9.30 -12.37 -0.30
CA PHE A 75 -10.75 -12.47 -0.14
C PHE A 75 -11.37 -11.20 -0.71
N ILE A 76 -12.12 -11.36 -1.80
CA ILE A 76 -12.88 -10.26 -2.42
C ILE A 76 -14.23 -10.20 -1.71
N ILE A 77 -14.56 -9.06 -1.12
CA ILE A 77 -15.77 -8.89 -0.33
C ILE A 77 -16.64 -7.86 -1.03
N ASP A 78 -17.70 -8.34 -1.67
CA ASP A 78 -18.63 -7.46 -2.37
C ASP A 78 -19.58 -6.78 -1.38
N VAL A 79 -19.44 -5.46 -1.26
CA VAL A 79 -20.34 -4.57 -0.51
C VAL A 79 -20.95 -3.48 -1.38
N ALA A 80 -20.37 -3.24 -2.56
CA ALA A 80 -20.72 -2.12 -3.44
C ALA A 80 -20.05 -2.22 -4.83
N GLN A 81 -19.69 -3.42 -5.32
CA GLN A 81 -18.85 -3.59 -6.50
C GLN A 81 -19.44 -2.91 -7.75
N GLU A 82 -20.74 -3.05 -8.01
CA GLU A 82 -21.38 -2.40 -9.17
C GLU A 82 -21.37 -0.87 -9.08
N THR A 83 -21.52 -0.29 -7.88
CA THR A 83 -21.44 1.16 -7.70
C THR A 83 -20.01 1.66 -7.80
N LEU A 84 -19.02 0.89 -7.33
CA LEU A 84 -17.60 1.26 -7.47
C LEU A 84 -17.15 1.33 -8.93
N LYS A 85 -17.76 0.55 -9.84
CA LYS A 85 -17.48 0.64 -11.29
C LYS A 85 -17.87 1.98 -11.90
N THR A 86 -18.79 2.72 -11.29
CA THR A 86 -19.25 4.02 -11.82
C THR A 86 -18.38 5.19 -11.34
N VAL A 87 -17.41 4.95 -10.46
CA VAL A 87 -16.51 5.99 -9.95
C VAL A 87 -15.66 6.55 -11.09
N GLN A 88 -15.68 7.87 -11.23
CA GLN A 88 -14.92 8.56 -12.28
C GLN A 88 -13.43 8.57 -11.98
N LYS A 89 -12.62 8.69 -13.04
CA LYS A 89 -11.19 8.93 -12.93
C LYS A 89 -10.89 10.41 -13.19
N VAL A 90 -10.18 11.05 -12.27
CA VAL A 90 -9.66 12.40 -12.37
C VAL A 90 -8.14 12.32 -12.52
N ALA A 91 -7.59 12.90 -13.59
CA ALA A 91 -6.15 12.88 -13.88
C ALA A 91 -5.51 11.47 -13.88
N GLY A 92 -6.26 10.45 -14.32
CA GLY A 92 -5.79 9.06 -14.37
C GLY A 92 -6.01 8.25 -13.08
N ASP A 93 -6.46 8.90 -12.00
CA ASP A 93 -6.74 8.28 -10.72
C ASP A 93 -8.23 8.27 -10.36
N PHE A 94 -8.70 7.28 -9.60
CA PHE A 94 -10.08 7.27 -9.11
C PHE A 94 -10.37 8.48 -8.20
N ASP A 95 -11.55 9.08 -8.34
CA ASP A 95 -12.03 10.10 -7.42
C ASP A 95 -12.31 9.49 -6.05
N MET A 96 -11.38 9.69 -5.11
CA MET A 96 -11.46 9.12 -3.76
C MET A 96 -12.64 9.67 -2.96
N SER A 97 -13.19 10.84 -3.31
CA SER A 97 -14.37 11.42 -2.65
C SER A 97 -15.62 10.61 -3.00
N GLN A 98 -15.78 10.26 -4.29
CA GLN A 98 -16.86 9.36 -4.72
C GLN A 98 -16.71 7.96 -4.11
N VAL A 99 -15.48 7.45 -3.98
CA VAL A 99 -15.23 6.17 -3.28
C VAL A 99 -15.67 6.26 -1.82
N GLU A 100 -15.36 7.36 -1.14
CA GLU A 100 -15.84 7.61 0.22
C GLU A 100 -17.37 7.59 0.30
N GLU A 101 -18.08 8.32 -0.57
CA GLU A 101 -19.56 8.35 -0.58
C GLU A 101 -20.18 6.95 -0.71
N ILE A 102 -19.49 6.05 -1.41
CA ILE A 102 -19.94 4.66 -1.61
C ILE A 102 -19.62 3.80 -0.40
N LEU A 103 -18.36 3.80 0.07
CA LEU A 103 -17.83 2.84 1.04
C LEU A 103 -17.92 3.31 2.49
N ASN A 104 -17.90 4.61 2.77
CA ASN A 104 -17.93 5.18 4.12
C ASN A 104 -19.37 5.23 4.68
N LYS A 105 -20.04 4.08 4.66
CA LYS A 105 -21.38 3.89 5.21
C LYS A 105 -21.27 3.04 6.46
N ARG A 106 -22.01 3.41 7.52
CA ARG A 106 -22.02 2.67 8.80
C ARG A 106 -22.19 1.15 8.63
N PRO A 107 -23.13 0.65 7.79
CA PRO A 107 -23.25 -0.80 7.55
C PRO A 107 -21.98 -1.42 6.94
N ILE A 108 -21.37 -0.75 5.96
CA ILE A 108 -20.16 -1.24 5.30
C ILE A 108 -18.99 -1.25 6.27
N ASN A 109 -18.77 -0.17 7.04
CA ASN A 109 -17.71 -0.11 8.03
C ASN A 109 -17.85 -1.21 9.10
N ARG A 110 -19.08 -1.57 9.48
CA ARG A 110 -19.33 -2.72 10.37
C ARG A 110 -18.97 -4.05 9.69
N THR A 111 -19.38 -4.26 8.44
CA THR A 111 -18.98 -5.44 7.67
C THR A 111 -17.47 -5.56 7.51
N VAL A 112 -16.74 -4.44 7.39
CA VAL A 112 -15.27 -4.44 7.40
C VAL A 112 -14.73 -5.03 8.69
N VAL A 113 -15.23 -4.58 9.85
CA VAL A 113 -14.81 -5.12 11.15
C VAL A 113 -15.22 -6.58 11.31
N GLU A 114 -16.43 -6.96 10.90
CA GLU A 114 -16.93 -8.35 10.97
C GLU A 114 -16.05 -9.31 10.17
N LYS A 115 -15.73 -8.95 8.93
CA LYS A 115 -14.87 -9.76 8.05
C LYS A 115 -13.42 -9.77 8.50
N TRP A 116 -12.96 -8.65 9.07
CA TRP A 116 -11.66 -8.62 9.72
C TRP A 116 -11.62 -9.55 10.95
N LYS A 117 -12.66 -9.57 11.79
CA LYS A 117 -12.76 -10.52 12.92
C LYS A 117 -12.72 -11.98 12.44
N GLU A 118 -13.42 -12.29 11.35
CA GLU A 118 -13.47 -13.64 10.78
C GLU A 118 -12.11 -14.14 10.24
N LEU A 119 -11.37 -13.29 9.54
CA LEU A 119 -10.22 -13.71 8.72
C LEU A 119 -8.87 -13.15 9.18
N GLY A 120 -8.88 -11.98 9.81
CA GLY A 120 -7.71 -11.17 10.12
C GLY A 120 -7.46 -10.96 11.62
N GLU A 121 -8.36 -11.41 12.50
CA GLU A 121 -8.20 -11.26 13.95
C GLU A 121 -6.87 -11.87 14.42
N CYS A 122 -6.28 -11.26 15.45
CA CYS A 122 -4.94 -11.57 15.97
C CYS A 122 -3.76 -11.29 15.03
N ARG A 123 -3.99 -10.75 13.83
CA ARG A 123 -2.91 -10.30 12.94
C ARG A 123 -2.65 -8.82 13.09
N LYS A 124 -1.40 -8.42 12.87
CA LYS A 124 -1.06 -7.03 12.60
C LYS A 124 -1.66 -6.63 11.26
N THR A 125 -2.56 -5.65 11.27
CA THR A 125 -3.37 -5.25 10.12
C THR A 125 -3.10 -3.81 9.72
N VAL A 126 -2.94 -3.59 8.42
CA VAL A 126 -2.96 -2.25 7.81
C VAL A 126 -4.21 -2.09 6.94
N ILE A 127 -4.89 -0.96 7.07
CA ILE A 127 -6.12 -0.63 6.33
C ILE A 127 -5.86 0.61 5.47
N PHE A 128 -6.12 0.50 4.18
CA PHE A 128 -5.98 1.58 3.21
C PHE A 128 -7.35 2.15 2.83
N CYS A 129 -7.66 3.34 3.33
CA CYS A 129 -8.90 4.07 3.05
C CYS A 129 -8.75 5.05 1.88
N SER A 130 -9.88 5.48 1.33
CA SER A 130 -9.94 6.46 0.24
C SER A 130 -9.60 7.89 0.70
N THR A 131 -10.15 8.32 1.83
CA THR A 131 -10.00 9.70 2.36
C THR A 131 -9.77 9.70 3.87
N VAL A 132 -9.41 10.87 4.41
CA VAL A 132 -9.19 11.07 5.84
C VAL A 132 -10.45 10.83 6.67
N ASP A 133 -11.61 11.29 6.21
CA ASP A 133 -12.86 11.11 6.94
C ASP A 133 -13.37 9.66 6.88
N HIS A 134 -13.15 8.97 5.75
CA HIS A 134 -13.33 7.53 5.68
C HIS A 134 -12.42 6.79 6.67
N ALA A 135 -11.13 7.13 6.74
CA ALA A 135 -10.21 6.52 7.70
C ALA A 135 -10.63 6.74 9.16
N LYS A 136 -11.06 7.95 9.53
CA LYS A 136 -11.57 8.25 10.88
C LYS A 136 -12.79 7.41 11.23
N ASN A 137 -13.76 7.29 10.31
CA ASN A 137 -14.97 6.52 10.55
C ASN A 137 -14.70 5.01 10.66
N VAL A 138 -13.79 4.49 9.84
CA VAL A 138 -13.35 3.08 9.93
C VAL A 138 -12.65 2.85 11.26
N GLN A 139 -11.66 3.68 11.62
CA GLN A 139 -10.97 3.60 12.91
C GLN A 139 -11.97 3.64 14.08
N ARG A 140 -12.92 4.58 14.04
CA ARG A 140 -13.95 4.70 15.06
C ARG A 140 -14.78 3.43 15.19
N THR A 141 -15.14 2.80 14.07
CA THR A 141 -15.91 1.55 14.08
C THR A 141 -15.12 0.41 14.73
N PHE A 142 -13.81 0.31 14.48
CA PHE A 142 -12.95 -0.64 15.19
C PHE A 142 -12.93 -0.38 16.72
N ILE A 143 -12.77 0.90 17.12
CA ILE A 143 -12.73 1.29 18.54
C ILE A 143 -14.06 1.01 19.24
N ASP A 144 -15.19 1.33 18.59
CA ASP A 144 -16.53 1.08 19.13
C ASP A 144 -16.80 -0.43 19.32
N GLU A 145 -16.12 -1.28 18.54
CA GLU A 145 -16.12 -2.75 18.64
C GLU A 145 -15.07 -3.31 19.61
N GLY A 146 -14.40 -2.44 20.39
CA GLY A 146 -13.42 -2.81 21.41
C GLY A 146 -12.01 -3.11 20.87
N ILE A 147 -11.73 -2.79 19.60
CA ILE A 147 -10.44 -3.08 18.95
C ILE A 147 -9.59 -1.81 18.93
N LYS A 148 -8.36 -1.93 19.45
CA LYS A 148 -7.38 -0.84 19.42
C LYS A 148 -6.85 -0.62 18.01
N ALA A 149 -7.13 0.56 17.47
CA ALA A 149 -6.77 0.96 16.12
C ALA A 149 -6.14 2.36 16.09
N GLU A 150 -5.00 2.48 15.42
CA GLU A 150 -4.33 3.75 15.15
C GLU A 150 -4.76 4.32 13.80
N ILE A 151 -4.60 5.63 13.62
CA ILE A 151 -4.80 6.31 12.33
C ILE A 151 -3.54 7.09 11.95
N ILE A 152 -3.18 7.02 10.68
CA ILE A 152 -2.12 7.83 10.08
C ILE A 152 -2.65 8.60 8.88
N THR A 153 -2.61 9.93 8.98
CA THR A 153 -2.98 10.87 7.92
C THR A 153 -1.79 11.76 7.55
N GLY A 154 -1.90 12.45 6.41
CA GLY A 154 -0.89 13.42 5.95
C GLY A 154 -0.68 14.58 6.93
N ASP A 155 -1.73 14.98 7.63
CA ASP A 155 -1.74 16.15 8.53
C ASP A 155 -1.12 15.88 9.90
N LEU A 156 -0.84 14.62 10.24
CA LEU A 156 -0.19 14.30 11.51
C LEU A 156 1.22 14.87 11.57
N SER A 157 1.57 15.45 12.73
CA SER A 157 2.94 15.84 13.03
C SER A 157 3.86 14.62 12.98
N LYS A 158 5.16 14.84 12.74
CA LYS A 158 6.16 13.75 12.76
C LYS A 158 6.13 12.97 14.08
N THR A 159 5.95 13.69 15.19
CA THR A 159 5.87 13.10 16.53
C THR A 159 4.64 12.23 16.69
N ASP A 160 3.46 12.71 16.30
CA ASP A 160 2.21 11.95 16.43
C ASP A 160 2.20 10.70 15.54
N ARG A 161 2.72 10.83 14.31
CA ARG A 161 2.91 9.70 13.40
C ARG A 161 3.84 8.65 14.02
N SER A 162 4.98 9.09 14.57
CA SER A 162 5.92 8.19 15.24
C SER A 162 5.26 7.46 16.42
N ASN A 163 4.52 8.19 17.25
CA ASN A 163 3.82 7.60 18.41
C ASN A 163 2.77 6.56 17.99
N ALA A 164 1.97 6.85 16.96
CA ALA A 164 0.99 5.90 16.41
C ALA A 164 1.66 4.64 15.86
N LEU A 165 2.77 4.80 15.12
CA LEU A 165 3.57 3.69 14.62
C LEU A 165 4.15 2.85 15.77
N GLN A 166 4.69 3.48 16.82
CA GLN A 166 5.24 2.76 17.97
C GLN A 166 4.19 1.91 18.69
N ARG A 167 2.97 2.44 18.90
CA ARG A 167 1.85 1.66 19.46
C ARG A 167 1.46 0.48 18.58
N TYR A 168 1.52 0.67 17.25
CA TYR A 168 1.31 -0.44 16.32
C TYR A 168 2.42 -1.49 16.40
N PHE A 169 3.69 -1.09 16.47
CA PHE A 169 4.84 -2.02 16.47
C PHE A 169 4.93 -2.80 17.77
N SER A 170 4.64 -2.15 18.90
CA SER A 170 4.80 -2.72 20.24
C SER A 170 3.76 -3.79 20.58
N GLY A 171 2.64 -3.86 19.85
CA GLY A 171 1.52 -4.72 20.27
C GLY A 171 0.34 -3.95 20.87
N GLU A 172 0.53 -2.68 21.25
CA GLU A 172 -0.52 -1.90 21.91
C GLU A 172 -1.77 -1.76 21.03
N SER A 173 -1.57 -1.53 19.73
CA SER A 173 -2.63 -1.55 18.72
C SER A 173 -2.31 -2.58 17.63
N ASN A 174 -3.32 -3.34 17.20
CA ASN A 174 -3.14 -4.36 16.16
C ASN A 174 -3.60 -3.90 14.77
N VAL A 175 -4.29 -2.77 14.71
CA VAL A 175 -4.82 -2.21 13.48
C VAL A 175 -4.24 -0.82 13.27
N ILE A 176 -3.82 -0.52 12.05
CA ILE A 176 -3.44 0.82 11.63
C ILE A 176 -4.18 1.21 10.36
N VAL A 177 -4.92 2.31 10.42
CA VAL A 177 -5.72 2.84 9.32
C VAL A 177 -4.96 4.00 8.69
N ASN A 178 -4.90 4.07 7.36
CA ASN A 178 -4.18 5.14 6.68
C ASN A 178 -4.83 5.55 5.36
N VAL A 179 -4.40 6.72 4.87
CA VAL A 179 -4.83 7.30 3.59
C VAL A 179 -3.60 7.61 2.76
N ALA A 180 -3.15 6.64 1.95
CA ALA A 180 -2.01 6.77 1.05
C ALA A 180 -0.68 7.24 1.70
N VAL A 181 -0.55 7.16 3.03
CA VAL A 181 0.70 7.53 3.74
C VAL A 181 1.61 6.32 3.90
N LEU A 182 1.03 5.13 4.14
CA LEU A 182 1.78 3.90 4.38
C LEU A 182 1.96 3.08 3.10
N THR A 183 1.74 3.69 1.93
CA THR A 183 2.08 3.10 0.64
C THR A 183 3.58 3.01 0.45
N GLU A 184 4.36 3.92 1.04
CA GLU A 184 5.82 4.02 0.95
C GLU A 184 6.44 4.44 2.30
N GLY A 185 7.75 4.26 2.47
CA GLY A 185 8.50 4.83 3.61
C GLY A 185 8.25 4.17 4.98
N TRP A 186 7.65 2.99 5.02
CA TRP A 186 7.34 2.24 6.23
C TRP A 186 7.56 0.74 6.02
N ASP A 187 8.09 0.08 7.06
CA ASP A 187 8.33 -1.36 7.06
C ASP A 187 8.11 -2.00 8.42
N HIS A 188 7.29 -3.06 8.46
CA HIS A 188 7.12 -3.94 9.61
C HIS A 188 6.72 -5.32 9.13
N PRO A 189 7.70 -6.21 8.97
CA PRO A 189 7.48 -7.57 8.53
C PRO A 189 6.36 -8.34 9.28
N PRO A 190 6.12 -8.13 10.59
CA PRO A 190 5.00 -8.79 11.29
C PRO A 190 3.59 -8.46 10.75
N THR A 191 3.40 -7.36 10.02
CA THR A 191 2.11 -7.05 9.37
C THR A 191 1.72 -8.17 8.42
N SER A 192 0.60 -8.83 8.69
CA SER A 192 0.18 -10.07 7.99
C SER A 192 -1.30 -10.05 7.59
N CYS A 193 -1.92 -8.88 7.63
CA CYS A 193 -3.25 -8.64 7.09
C CYS A 193 -3.30 -7.24 6.45
N VAL A 194 -3.87 -7.15 5.25
CA VAL A 194 -4.06 -5.90 4.51
C VAL A 194 -5.54 -5.78 4.16
N VAL A 195 -6.14 -4.63 4.45
CA VAL A 195 -7.53 -4.33 4.07
C VAL A 195 -7.53 -3.19 3.06
N LEU A 196 -8.12 -3.42 1.89
CA LEU A 196 -8.25 -2.43 0.82
C LEU A 196 -9.68 -1.88 0.82
N LEU A 197 -9.83 -0.62 1.24
CA LEU A 197 -11.09 0.15 1.22
C LEU A 197 -11.05 1.26 0.16
N ARG A 198 -10.36 0.98 -0.94
CA ARG A 198 -10.29 1.84 -2.13
C ARG A 198 -9.90 1.03 -3.37
N PRO A 199 -10.36 1.43 -4.56
CA PRO A 199 -9.78 0.95 -5.80
C PRO A 199 -8.37 1.51 -6.00
N SER A 200 -7.57 0.80 -6.78
CA SER A 200 -6.26 1.22 -7.25
C SER A 200 -6.34 1.50 -8.74
N SER A 201 -5.89 2.66 -9.18
CA SER A 201 -5.92 3.03 -10.61
C SER A 201 -4.89 2.26 -11.42
N ALA A 202 -3.79 1.87 -10.78
CA ALA A 202 -2.71 1.08 -11.34
C ALA A 202 -2.43 -0.17 -10.48
N LYS A 203 -2.04 -1.26 -11.15
CA LYS A 203 -1.60 -2.50 -10.51
C LYS A 203 -0.41 -2.27 -9.57
N GLY A 204 0.47 -1.34 -9.92
CA GLY A 204 1.62 -0.99 -9.10
C GLY A 204 1.24 -0.48 -7.70
N THR A 205 0.25 0.40 -7.61
CA THR A 205 -0.24 0.92 -6.32
C THR A 205 -0.86 -0.18 -5.46
N MET A 206 -1.63 -1.08 -6.07
CA MET A 206 -2.18 -2.25 -5.38
C MET A 206 -1.06 -3.14 -4.83
N ILE A 207 -0.04 -3.41 -5.65
CA ILE A 207 1.14 -4.18 -5.26
C ILE A 207 1.90 -3.52 -4.13
N GLN A 208 2.11 -2.21 -4.16
CA GLN A 208 2.80 -1.48 -3.09
C GLN A 208 2.04 -1.60 -1.77
N MET A 209 0.70 -1.52 -1.78
CA MET A 209 -0.13 -1.69 -0.58
C MET A 209 -0.08 -3.13 -0.04
N ILE A 210 -0.30 -4.12 -0.91
CA ILE A 210 -0.31 -5.53 -0.50
C ILE A 210 1.09 -5.98 -0.08
N GLY A 211 2.14 -5.53 -0.77
CA GLY A 211 3.53 -5.87 -0.50
C GLY A 211 3.99 -5.54 0.92
N ARG A 212 3.36 -4.55 1.59
CA ARG A 212 3.61 -4.27 3.02
C ARG A 212 3.24 -5.44 3.92
N GLY A 213 2.27 -6.25 3.50
CA GLY A 213 1.87 -7.46 4.19
C GLY A 213 2.63 -8.72 3.78
N LEU A 214 3.43 -8.71 2.71
CA LEU A 214 4.03 -9.93 2.14
C LEU A 214 5.45 -10.23 2.63
N ARG A 215 6.14 -9.30 3.30
CA ARG A 215 7.52 -9.52 3.74
C ARG A 215 7.64 -10.72 4.69
N THR A 216 8.67 -11.53 4.53
CA THR A 216 9.01 -12.58 5.51
C THR A 216 9.50 -11.95 6.81
N VAL A 217 9.32 -12.67 7.92
CA VAL A 217 9.79 -12.22 9.22
C VAL A 217 11.14 -12.88 9.52
N ASP A 218 12.14 -12.09 9.86
CA ASP A 218 13.41 -12.59 10.39
C ASP A 218 13.23 -12.94 11.88
N PRO A 219 13.41 -14.21 12.29
CA PRO A 219 13.28 -14.61 13.69
C PRO A 219 14.30 -13.95 14.63
N SER A 220 15.42 -13.43 14.11
CA SER A 220 16.42 -12.71 14.89
C SER A 220 15.97 -11.29 15.24
N GLU A 221 15.21 -10.64 14.35
CA GLU A 221 14.63 -9.30 14.58
C GLU A 221 13.30 -9.37 15.33
N TYR A 222 12.49 -10.40 15.06
CA TYR A 222 11.17 -10.59 15.65
C TYR A 222 11.03 -11.99 16.29
N PRO A 223 11.65 -12.23 17.45
CA PRO A 223 11.58 -13.52 18.14
C PRO A 223 10.13 -13.91 18.45
N GLY A 224 9.78 -15.17 18.17
CA GLY A 224 8.44 -15.71 18.45
C GLY A 224 7.35 -15.31 17.44
N VAL A 225 7.66 -14.46 16.45
CA VAL A 225 6.73 -14.11 15.38
C VAL A 225 6.91 -15.10 14.23
N SER A 226 5.87 -15.90 13.95
CA SER A 226 5.83 -16.80 12.79
C SER A 226 4.80 -16.28 11.79
N LYS A 227 5.25 -16.00 10.56
CA LYS A 227 4.39 -15.54 9.47
C LYS A 227 4.54 -16.45 8.27
N ARG A 228 3.45 -17.13 7.90
CA ARG A 228 3.40 -18.06 6.75
C ARG A 228 2.64 -17.51 5.56
N ASP A 229 1.76 -16.54 5.81
CA ASP A 229 0.84 -15.99 4.84
C ASP A 229 0.47 -14.55 5.17
N CYS A 230 -0.20 -13.90 4.22
CA CYS A 230 -0.82 -12.60 4.41
C CYS A 230 -2.29 -12.63 3.96
N ILE A 231 -3.20 -12.19 4.82
CA ILE A 231 -4.63 -12.07 4.46
C ILE A 231 -4.84 -10.74 3.74
N ILE A 232 -5.45 -10.77 2.56
CA ILE A 232 -5.85 -9.57 1.82
C ILE A 232 -7.39 -9.52 1.79
N LEU A 233 -7.98 -8.54 2.45
CA LEU A 233 -9.42 -8.28 2.41
C LEU A 233 -9.68 -7.12 1.46
N ASP A 234 -10.26 -7.41 0.30
CA ASP A 234 -10.49 -6.41 -0.74
C ASP A 234 -11.97 -6.06 -0.86
N PHE A 235 -12.32 -4.88 -0.36
CA PHE A 235 -13.63 -4.25 -0.53
C PHE A 235 -13.62 -3.20 -1.66
N GLY A 236 -12.42 -2.77 -2.06
CA GLY A 236 -12.20 -1.70 -3.03
C GLY A 236 -12.15 -2.19 -4.48
N THR A 237 -12.33 -3.49 -4.74
CA THR A 237 -12.33 -4.13 -6.07
C THR A 237 -10.98 -4.09 -6.81
N SER A 238 -9.89 -3.73 -6.13
CA SER A 238 -8.56 -3.62 -6.76
C SER A 238 -8.10 -4.94 -7.38
N SER A 239 -8.34 -6.05 -6.70
CA SER A 239 -7.98 -7.41 -7.11
C SER A 239 -8.86 -7.92 -8.25
N VAL A 240 -10.09 -7.42 -8.37
CA VAL A 240 -10.94 -7.70 -9.54
C VAL A 240 -10.38 -7.02 -10.78
N ILE A 241 -9.92 -5.76 -10.63
CA ILE A 241 -9.42 -4.95 -11.75
C ILE A 241 -8.05 -5.45 -12.23
N HIS A 242 -7.13 -5.76 -11.32
CA HIS A 242 -5.71 -6.02 -11.64
C HIS A 242 -5.30 -7.50 -11.53
N GLY A 243 -6.24 -8.37 -11.12
CA GLY A 243 -6.00 -9.75 -10.72
C GLY A 243 -5.49 -9.86 -9.29
N SER A 244 -5.72 -11.01 -8.66
CA SER A 244 -5.03 -11.37 -7.41
C SER A 244 -3.56 -11.69 -7.67
N LEU A 245 -2.74 -11.54 -6.62
CA LEU A 245 -1.35 -11.98 -6.60
C LEU A 245 -1.22 -13.49 -6.42
#